data_AF-A0A965ZSX5-F1
#
_entry.id   AF-A0A965ZSX5-F1
#
_cell.length_a   1.000
_cell.length_b   1.000
_cell.length_c   1.000
_cell.angle_alpha   90.00
_cell.angle_beta   90.00
_cell.angle_gamma   90.00
#
_symmetry.space_group_name_H-M   'P 1'
#
loop_
_entity.id
_entity.type
_entity.pdbx_description
1 polymer ?
#
loop_
_entity_poly.entity_id
_entity_poly.type
_entity_poly.pdbx_seq_one_letter_code
_entity_poly.pdbx_strand_id
1 'polypeptide(L)'
;MPTQRIAAMQELYIGESLPDNRYAAPVLADFVGLPPILGVVGSTEILLDDTLRAALQAGKADVPFYLEVWEKMPHVFPIFSILPESEVAIERIGKFIREGYLHPLPKRYGRHKATRREQRALALK
;
A
#
# COMPACT_ATOMS: atom_id res chain seq x y z
N MET A 1 1.38 -15.39 -8.99
CA MET A 1 2.11 -16.31 -8.08
C MET A 1 1.14 -17.42 -7.68
N PRO A 2 1.50 -18.72 -7.80
CA PRO A 2 0.64 -19.79 -7.29
C PRO A 2 0.48 -19.68 -5.76
N THR A 3 -0.74 -19.73 -5.25
CA THR A 3 -1.06 -19.53 -3.81
C THR A 3 -0.31 -20.49 -2.89
N GLN A 4 -0.01 -21.70 -3.35
CA GLN A 4 0.78 -22.70 -2.62
C GLN A 4 2.17 -22.20 -2.21
N ARG A 5 2.79 -21.31 -3.01
CA ARG A 5 4.10 -20.75 -2.66
C ARG A 5 4.04 -19.75 -1.50
N ILE A 6 2.88 -19.12 -1.27
CA ILE A 6 2.71 -18.19 -0.13
C ILE A 6 2.72 -18.96 1.18
N ALA A 7 2.02 -20.09 1.26
CA ALA A 7 2.00 -20.91 2.47
C ALA A 7 3.39 -21.43 2.84
N ALA A 8 4.14 -21.95 1.86
CA ALA A 8 5.51 -22.40 2.08
C ALA A 8 6.45 -21.25 2.51
N MET A 9 6.33 -20.06 1.91
CA MET A 9 7.10 -18.89 2.32
C MET A 9 6.72 -18.42 3.73
N GLN A 10 5.44 -18.49 4.09
CA GLN A 10 4.96 -18.17 5.42
C GLN A 10 5.56 -19.11 6.46
N GLU A 11 5.48 -20.43 6.24
CA GLU A 11 6.06 -21.44 7.15
C GLU A 11 7.55 -21.20 7.39
N LEU A 12 8.31 -20.93 6.33
CA LEU A 12 9.73 -20.60 6.42
C LEU A 12 10.00 -19.31 7.20
N TYR A 13 9.14 -18.30 7.07
CA TYR A 13 9.34 -16.99 7.69
C TYR A 13 8.93 -16.96 9.17
N ILE A 14 7.79 -17.58 9.52
CA ILE A 14 7.27 -17.52 10.90
C ILE A 14 7.99 -18.51 11.84
N GLY A 15 8.51 -19.63 11.31
CA GLY A 15 9.13 -20.67 12.12
C GLY A 15 8.17 -21.18 13.21
N GLU A 16 8.58 -21.06 14.47
CA GLU A 16 7.77 -21.44 15.64
C GLU A 16 6.86 -20.30 16.14
N SER A 17 6.87 -19.13 15.50
CA SER A 17 6.01 -18.00 15.87
C SER A 17 4.54 -18.29 15.55
N LEU A 18 3.64 -17.70 16.34
CA LEU A 18 2.21 -17.75 16.04
C LEU A 18 1.90 -17.00 14.72
N PRO A 19 0.97 -17.50 13.89
CA PRO A 19 0.58 -16.83 12.64
C PRO A 19 0.02 -15.42 12.82
N ASP A 20 -0.52 -15.11 13.99
CA ASP A 20 -1.06 -13.79 14.36
C ASP A 20 -0.03 -12.89 15.08
N ASN A 21 1.23 -13.31 15.14
CA ASN A 21 2.31 -12.48 15.67
C ASN A 21 2.37 -11.16 14.86
N ARG A 22 2.06 -10.05 15.52
CA ARG A 22 2.02 -8.71 14.93
C ARG A 22 3.32 -8.25 14.27
N TYR A 23 4.47 -8.82 14.65
CA TYR A 23 5.76 -8.53 14.03
C TYR A 23 5.96 -9.29 12.71
N ALA A 24 5.27 -10.43 12.54
CA ALA A 24 5.25 -11.21 11.30
C ALA A 24 4.11 -10.81 10.36
N ALA A 25 2.96 -10.42 10.93
CA ALA A 25 1.78 -9.94 10.21
C ALA A 25 1.43 -8.49 10.65
N PRO A 26 2.16 -7.47 10.14
CA PRO A 26 2.01 -6.08 10.61
C PRO A 26 0.60 -5.51 10.48
N VAL A 27 -0.23 -6.03 9.59
CA VAL A 27 -1.65 -5.63 9.46
C VAL A 27 -2.48 -5.89 10.73
N LEU A 28 -1.97 -6.71 11.65
CA LEU A 28 -2.54 -6.98 12.97
C LEU A 28 -1.94 -6.11 14.09
N ALA A 29 -0.92 -5.30 13.77
CA ALA A 29 -0.28 -4.41 14.74
C ALA A 29 -1.12 -3.14 14.99
N ASP A 30 -0.75 -2.43 16.05
CA ASP A 30 -1.25 -1.08 16.31
C ASP A 30 -0.50 -0.07 15.41
N PHE A 31 -1.26 0.78 14.72
CA PHE A 31 -0.71 1.78 13.80
C PHE A 31 -0.55 3.14 14.47
N VAL A 32 -1.03 3.34 15.71
CA VAL A 32 -0.96 4.64 16.39
C VAL A 32 0.48 5.17 16.43
N GLY A 33 0.65 6.42 16.00
CA GLY A 33 1.94 7.11 16.00
C GLY A 33 2.85 6.78 14.81
N LEU A 34 2.43 5.92 13.86
CA LEU A 34 3.17 5.71 12.63
C LEU A 34 3.19 6.98 11.76
N PRO A 35 4.26 7.19 10.95
CA PRO A 35 4.31 8.26 9.98
C PRO A 35 3.28 8.03 8.85
N PRO A 36 3.04 9.02 7.97
CA PRO A 36 2.27 8.82 6.76
C PRO A 36 2.74 7.59 5.96
N ILE A 37 1.79 6.81 5.43
CA ILE A 37 2.05 5.57 4.69
C ILE A 37 1.56 5.69 3.25
N LEU A 38 2.35 5.23 2.28
CA LEU A 38 1.94 5.07 0.89
C LEU A 38 1.78 3.57 0.58
N GLY A 39 0.58 3.16 0.18
CA GLY A 39 0.29 1.82 -0.32
C GLY A 39 0.17 1.81 -1.85
N VAL A 40 1.03 1.07 -2.53
CA VAL A 40 1.06 0.92 -4.00
C VAL A 40 0.74 -0.54 -4.33
N VAL A 41 -0.34 -0.78 -5.06
CA VAL A 41 -0.80 -2.15 -5.34
C VAL A 41 -1.50 -2.26 -6.69
N GLY A 42 -1.38 -3.41 -7.36
CA GLY A 42 -2.11 -3.71 -8.59
C GLY A 42 -3.57 -4.12 -8.36
N SER A 43 -4.50 -3.76 -9.25
CA SER A 43 -5.93 -4.11 -9.11
C SER A 43 -6.21 -5.61 -9.29
N THR A 44 -5.27 -6.35 -9.88
CA THR A 44 -5.34 -7.80 -10.10
C THR A 44 -4.41 -8.58 -9.17
N GLU A 45 -3.85 -7.93 -8.15
CA GLU A 45 -2.87 -8.52 -7.25
C GLU A 45 -3.53 -9.23 -6.07
N ILE A 46 -2.99 -10.39 -5.69
CA ILE A 46 -3.47 -11.16 -4.53
C ILE A 46 -3.30 -10.43 -3.19
N LEU A 47 -2.39 -9.45 -3.09
CA LEU A 47 -2.14 -8.65 -1.88
C LEU A 47 -2.93 -7.33 -1.88
N LEU A 48 -3.86 -7.14 -2.83
CA LEU A 48 -4.76 -5.99 -2.82
C LEU A 48 -5.50 -5.90 -1.49
N ASP A 49 -6.05 -7.01 -1.00
CA ASP A 49 -6.81 -7.03 0.25
C ASP A 49 -5.93 -6.79 1.49
N ASP A 50 -4.66 -7.20 1.48
CA ASP A 50 -3.71 -6.84 2.54
C ASP A 50 -3.49 -5.33 2.59
N THR A 51 -3.30 -4.70 1.42
CA THR A 51 -3.11 -3.26 1.30
C THR A 51 -4.36 -2.49 1.75
N LEU A 52 -5.55 -2.96 1.37
CA LEU A 52 -6.82 -2.38 1.80
C LEU A 52 -7.05 -2.52 3.31
N ARG A 53 -6.65 -3.66 3.90
CA ARG A 53 -6.71 -3.87 5.36
C ARG A 53 -5.75 -2.93 6.10
N ALA A 54 -4.52 -2.74 5.59
CA ALA A 54 -3.56 -1.79 6.16
C ALA A 54 -4.12 -0.34 6.11
N ALA A 55 -4.72 0.07 5.00
CA ALA A 55 -5.38 1.37 4.89
C ALA A 55 -6.52 1.54 5.91
N LEU A 56 -7.31 0.49 6.15
CA LEU A 56 -8.36 0.51 7.16
C LEU A 56 -7.78 0.65 8.58
N GLN A 57 -6.71 -0.07 8.91
CA GLN A 57 -6.07 0.04 10.23
C GLN A 57 -5.46 1.42 10.45
N ALA A 58 -4.76 1.97 9.46
CA ALA A 58 -4.25 3.33 9.51
C ALA A 58 -5.39 4.35 9.76
N GLY A 59 -6.52 4.19 9.07
CA GLY A 59 -7.70 5.03 9.29
C GLY A 59 -8.29 4.95 10.70
N LYS A 60 -8.28 3.77 11.33
CA LYS A 60 -8.69 3.60 12.74
C LYS A 60 -7.72 4.26 13.72
N ALA A 61 -6.44 4.32 13.37
CA ALA A 61 -5.37 4.91 14.18
C ALA A 61 -5.11 6.40 13.89
N ASP A 62 -5.94 7.05 13.05
CA ASP A 62 -5.76 8.43 12.58
C ASP A 62 -4.39 8.70 11.90
N VAL A 63 -3.83 7.67 11.26
CA VAL A 63 -2.59 7.74 10.47
C VAL A 63 -2.93 8.02 9.00
N PRO A 64 -2.29 9.02 8.36
CA PRO A 64 -2.46 9.27 6.93
C PRO A 64 -2.01 8.05 6.10
N PHE A 65 -2.89 7.58 5.21
CA PHE A 65 -2.60 6.48 4.31
C PHE A 65 -3.02 6.84 2.88
N TYR A 66 -2.03 6.99 2.01
CA TYR A 66 -2.19 7.26 0.59
C TYR A 66 -2.30 5.93 -0.14
N LEU A 67 -3.51 5.57 -0.58
CA LEU A 67 -3.74 4.32 -1.29
C LEU A 67 -3.80 4.56 -2.81
N GLU A 68 -2.91 3.89 -3.53
CA GLU A 68 -2.89 3.81 -4.99
C GLU A 68 -3.14 2.39 -5.48
N VAL A 69 -4.31 2.19 -6.11
CA VAL A 69 -4.64 0.92 -6.77
C VAL A 69 -4.51 1.12 -8.28
N TRP A 70 -3.45 0.55 -8.83
CA TRP A 70 -3.06 0.67 -10.23
C TRP A 70 -3.76 -0.38 -11.09
N GLU A 71 -4.42 0.06 -12.15
CA GLU A 71 -5.28 -0.82 -12.95
C GLU A 71 -4.45 -1.84 -13.73
N LYS A 72 -4.74 -3.13 -13.53
CA LYS A 72 -4.13 -4.28 -14.21
C LYS A 72 -2.61 -4.38 -14.09
N MET A 73 -2.03 -3.74 -13.08
CA MET A 73 -0.59 -3.86 -12.82
C MET A 73 -0.25 -5.16 -12.09
N PRO A 74 0.89 -5.82 -12.42
CA PRO A 74 1.35 -7.00 -11.71
C PRO A 74 1.92 -6.66 -10.32
N HIS A 75 2.14 -7.69 -9.50
CA HIS A 75 2.82 -7.56 -8.22
C HIS A 75 4.19 -6.90 -8.39
N VAL A 76 4.47 -5.86 -7.59
CA VAL A 76 5.73 -5.10 -7.61
C VAL A 76 6.02 -4.50 -8.99
N PHE A 77 4.98 -4.06 -9.72
CA PHE A 77 5.18 -3.53 -11.06
C PHE A 77 6.26 -2.44 -11.23
N PRO A 78 6.55 -1.54 -10.26
CA PRO A 78 7.52 -0.47 -10.45
C PRO A 78 8.95 -0.91 -10.82
N ILE A 79 9.32 -2.18 -10.60
CA ILE A 79 10.64 -2.70 -11.01
C ILE A 79 10.71 -3.07 -12.49
N PHE A 80 9.57 -3.18 -13.18
CA PHE A 80 9.53 -3.54 -14.60
C PHE A 80 9.65 -2.28 -15.46
N SER A 81 10.88 -1.95 -15.86
CA SER A 81 11.17 -0.78 -16.72
C SER A 81 10.49 -0.82 -18.10
N ILE A 82 9.93 -1.96 -18.51
CA ILE A 82 9.16 -2.12 -19.75
C ILE A 82 7.74 -1.55 -19.67
N LEU A 83 7.23 -1.28 -18.46
CA LEU A 83 5.89 -0.72 -18.27
C LEU A 83 5.98 0.81 -18.10
N PRO A 84 5.29 1.62 -18.92
CA PRO A 84 5.24 3.06 -18.72
C PRO A 84 4.73 3.47 -17.34
N GLU A 85 3.83 2.70 -16.74
CA GLU A 85 3.30 2.91 -15.40
C GLU A 85 4.39 2.82 -14.32
N SER A 86 5.45 2.05 -14.54
CA SER A 86 6.54 1.88 -13.57
C SER A 86 7.28 3.18 -13.31
N GLU A 87 7.61 3.94 -14.37
CA GLU A 87 8.30 5.23 -14.24
C GLU A 87 7.45 6.21 -13.44
N VAL A 88 6.14 6.26 -13.72
CA VAL A 88 5.19 7.11 -13.00
C VAL A 88 5.08 6.69 -11.54
N ALA A 89 5.01 5.40 -11.25
CA ALA A 89 4.95 4.91 -9.87
C ALA A 89 6.22 5.27 -9.09
N ILE A 90 7.40 5.12 -9.69
CA ILE A 90 8.68 5.51 -9.07
C ILE A 90 8.74 7.01 -8.81
N GLU A 91 8.33 7.85 -9.77
CA GLU A 91 8.27 9.30 -9.59
C GLU A 91 7.38 9.68 -8.40
N ARG A 92 6.21 9.04 -8.30
CA ARG A 92 5.23 9.27 -7.23
C ARG A 92 5.74 8.79 -5.87
N ILE A 93 6.38 7.63 -5.79
CA ILE A 93 7.07 7.17 -4.58
C ILE A 93 8.12 8.19 -4.15
N GLY A 94 8.95 8.66 -5.08
CA GLY A 94 9.96 9.68 -4.80
C GLY A 94 9.36 11.00 -4.31
N LYS A 95 8.23 11.42 -4.88
CA LYS A 95 7.49 12.61 -4.42
C LYS A 95 6.98 12.42 -2.99
N PHE A 96 6.37 11.28 -2.69
CA PHE A 96 5.89 10.96 -1.34
C PHE A 96 7.01 10.99 -0.30
N ILE A 97 8.18 10.41 -0.62
CA ILE A 97 9.33 10.42 0.27
C ILE A 97 9.80 11.84 0.58
N ARG A 98 9.83 12.73 -0.43
CA ARG A 98 10.30 14.11 -0.26
C ARG A 98 9.29 15.00 0.47
N GLU A 99 8.00 14.80 0.22
CA GLU A 99 6.96 15.74 0.64
C GLU A 99 6.09 15.22 1.81
N GLY A 100 6.12 13.92 2.11
CA GLY A 100 5.23 13.27 3.09
C GLY A 100 3.75 13.27 2.70
N TYR A 101 3.44 13.71 1.47
CA TYR A 101 2.10 13.86 0.94
C TYR A 101 2.08 13.54 -0.57
N LEU A 102 0.94 13.06 -1.05
CA LEU A 102 0.73 12.81 -2.47
C LEU A 102 -0.66 13.28 -2.93
N HIS A 103 -0.72 13.91 -4.10
CA HIS A 103 -2.00 14.14 -4.77
C HIS A 103 -2.63 12.82 -5.20
N PRO A 104 -3.98 12.76 -5.30
CA PRO A 104 -4.69 11.60 -5.83
C PRO A 104 -4.08 10.98 -7.09
N LEU A 105 -4.07 9.65 -7.18
CA LEU A 105 -3.66 8.93 -8.39
C LEU A 105 -4.51 9.40 -9.58
N PRO A 106 -3.89 9.84 -10.70
CA PRO A 106 -4.64 10.19 -11.89
C PRO A 106 -5.49 9.02 -12.38
N LYS A 107 -6.77 9.29 -12.69
CA LYS A 107 -7.77 8.25 -13.02
C LYS A 107 -7.35 7.32 -14.17
N ARG A 108 -6.48 7.78 -15.08
CA ARG A 108 -5.97 6.98 -16.20
C ARG A 108 -5.11 5.79 -15.75
N TYR A 109 -4.48 5.87 -14.57
CA TYR A 109 -3.63 4.81 -14.03
C TYR A 109 -4.39 3.88 -13.07
N GLY A 110 -5.56 4.29 -12.58
CA GLY A 110 -6.35 3.49 -11.66
C GLY A 110 -7.16 4.34 -10.69
N ARG A 111 -7.37 3.81 -9.48
CA ARG A 111 -8.19 4.41 -8.44
C ARG A 111 -7.38 4.70 -7.19
N HIS A 112 -7.82 5.70 -6.43
CA HIS A 112 -7.27 6.03 -5.12
C HIS A 112 -8.40 6.09 -4.08
N LYS A 113 -8.05 5.91 -2.80
CA LYS A 113 -8.88 6.39 -1.68
C LYS A 113 -8.05 7.35 -0.87
N ALA A 114 -8.49 8.61 -0.83
CA ALA A 114 -7.95 9.59 0.10
C ALA A 114 -8.63 9.41 1.47
N THR A 115 -7.88 9.54 2.55
CA THR A 115 -8.47 9.58 3.90
C THR A 115 -9.28 10.87 4.08
N ARG A 116 -10.27 10.88 4.99
CA ARG A 116 -11.09 12.10 5.27
C ARG A 116 -10.24 13.33 5.64
N ARG A 117 -9.03 13.11 6.17
CA ARG A 117 -8.09 14.17 6.55
C ARG A 117 -7.41 14.81 5.34
N GLU A 118 -7.06 14.04 4.32
CA GLU A 118 -6.52 14.55 3.05
C GLU A 118 -7.54 15.38 2.28
N GLN A 119 -8.82 14.97 2.28
CA GLN A 119 -9.89 15.79 1.68
C GLN A 119 -10.01 17.15 2.37
N ARG A 120 -9.80 17.22 3.70
CA ARG A 120 -9.78 18.48 4.45
C ARG A 120 -8.52 19.30 4.22
N ALA A 121 -7.34 18.69 4.19
CA ALA A 121 -6.08 19.38 3.93
C ALA A 121 -5.99 19.94 2.50
N LEU A 122 -6.62 19.28 1.52
CA LEU A 122 -6.73 19.77 0.14
C LEU A 122 -7.76 20.90 -0.02
N ALA A 123 -8.79 20.94 0.82
CA ALA A 123 -9.82 21.98 0.82
C ALA A 123 -9.40 23.27 1.55
N LEU A 124 -8.27 23.24 2.25
CA LEU A 124 -7.70 24.37 3.02
C LEU A 124 -6.50 25.02 2.32
N LYS A 125 -6.23 24.66 1.06
CA LYS A 125 -5.27 25.30 0.16
C LYS A 125 -6.01 25.78 -1.09
#